data_AF-A0A9P1AGD3-F1
#
_entry.id   AF-A0A9P1AGD3-F1
#
_cell.length_a   1.000
_cell.length_b   1.000
_cell.length_c   1.000
_cell.angle_alpha   90.00
_cell.angle_beta   90.00
_cell.angle_gamma   90.00
#
_symmetry.space_group_name_H-M   'P 1'
#
loop_
_entity.id
_entity.type
_entity.pdbx_description
1 polymer ?
#
loop_
_entity_poly.entity_id
_entity_poly.type
_entity_poly.pdbx_seq_one_letter_code
_entity_poly.pdbx_strand_id
1 'polypeptide(L)'
;MIVKLLIFHLLITAFEFSTNASANWQDITHQLNNFRRLRANELKASNMQKLYWDEMFRNLALQKVIELVEQRVEPDKSTTFWMETEVGDPSRRAEELLFALTRSSMHDSDVVNNDTLGRPYNLAINHDAIRIGCVEKLTVHRKPPALIVLCVFGPSPLLLDDRLFSRGSVCSECPPETGCENSLCDERTRPGLPAISDLLGVTMSRNSFVFVGCVLGVIVLAILIVFLMVYFYL
;
A
#
# COMPACT_ATOMS: atom_id res chain seq x y z
N MET A 1 22.50 40.33 10.65
CA MET A 1 21.60 39.37 11.32
C MET A 1 20.85 38.47 10.33
N ILE A 2 20.36 39.00 9.21
CA ILE A 2 19.62 38.27 8.16
C ILE A 2 20.43 37.13 7.49
N VAL A 3 21.74 37.31 7.30
CA VAL A 3 22.63 36.29 6.68
C VAL A 3 22.77 35.02 7.52
N LYS A 4 22.71 35.11 8.86
CA LYS A 4 22.77 33.92 9.73
C LYS A 4 21.49 33.08 9.65
N LEU A 5 20.33 33.71 9.42
CA LEU A 5 19.04 33.02 9.31
C LEU A 5 18.94 32.24 7.99
N LEU A 6 19.41 32.84 6.88
CA LEU A 6 19.45 32.20 5.56
C LEU A 6 20.43 31.02 5.51
N ILE A 7 21.60 31.14 6.16
CA ILE A 7 22.57 30.02 6.26
C ILE A 7 21.98 28.87 7.09
N PHE A 8 21.20 29.17 8.14
CA PHE A 8 20.56 28.12 8.95
C PHE A 8 19.48 27.37 8.18
N HIS A 9 18.67 28.05 7.35
CA HIS A 9 17.70 27.37 6.47
C HIS A 9 18.38 26.59 5.34
N LEU A 10 19.42 27.13 4.70
CA LEU A 10 20.18 26.44 3.66
C LEU A 10 20.92 25.18 4.18
N LEU A 11 21.39 25.21 5.43
CA LEU A 11 21.98 24.03 6.09
C LEU A 11 20.94 22.97 6.47
N ILE A 12 19.70 23.35 6.79
CA ILE A 12 18.61 22.39 7.08
C ILE A 12 18.18 21.66 5.79
N THR A 13 18.13 22.35 4.64
CA THR A 13 17.81 21.71 3.35
C THR A 13 18.96 20.87 2.78
N ALA A 14 20.22 21.19 3.12
CA ALA A 14 21.38 20.43 2.65
C ALA A 14 21.69 19.19 3.51
N PHE A 15 21.04 19.05 4.68
CA PHE A 15 21.13 17.86 5.53
C PHE A 15 19.95 16.91 5.30
N GLU A 16 19.50 16.80 4.05
CA GLU A 16 18.96 15.52 3.56
C GLU A 16 20.14 14.54 3.48
N PHE A 17 20.63 14.16 4.67
CA PHE A 17 21.61 13.10 4.82
C PHE A 17 20.95 11.86 4.23
N SER A 18 21.36 11.54 3.00
CA SER A 18 21.00 10.32 2.29
C SER A 18 21.53 9.16 3.12
N THR A 19 20.75 8.73 4.11
CA THR A 19 20.94 7.44 4.78
C THR A 19 20.60 6.38 3.75
N ASN A 20 21.54 6.11 2.85
CA ASN A 20 21.41 5.20 1.70
C ASN A 20 21.07 3.75 2.06
N ALA A 21 20.97 3.42 3.35
CA ALA A 21 20.46 2.15 3.83
C ALA A 21 19.07 2.39 4.45
N SER A 22 18.05 2.63 3.61
CA SER A 22 16.67 2.46 4.03
C SER A 22 16.36 0.97 4.16
N ALA A 23 15.45 0.60 5.07
CA ALA A 23 14.95 -0.77 5.12
C ALA A 23 14.46 -1.24 3.74
N ASN A 24 14.70 -2.51 3.40
CA ASN A 24 14.15 -3.10 2.19
C ASN A 24 12.65 -3.40 2.41
N TRP A 25 11.80 -2.41 2.13
CA TRP A 25 10.36 -2.52 2.38
C TRP A 25 9.67 -3.63 1.59
N GLN A 26 10.23 -4.02 0.45
CA GLN A 26 9.72 -5.16 -0.32
C GLN A 26 9.93 -6.47 0.45
N ASP A 27 11.08 -6.62 1.11
CA ASP A 27 11.36 -7.77 1.96
C ASP A 27 10.43 -7.80 3.19
N ILE A 28 10.21 -6.65 3.85
CA ILE A 28 9.24 -6.56 4.96
C ILE A 28 7.82 -6.95 4.49
N THR A 29 7.40 -6.47 3.31
CA THR A 29 6.10 -6.83 2.74
C THR A 29 6.00 -8.34 2.48
N HIS A 30 7.07 -8.95 1.98
CA HIS A 30 7.15 -10.40 1.78
C HIS A 30 7.09 -11.16 3.11
N GLN A 31 7.82 -10.72 4.14
CA GLN A 31 7.78 -11.30 5.48
C GLN A 31 6.38 -11.18 6.13
N LEU A 32 5.71 -10.04 5.97
CA LEU A 32 4.33 -9.85 6.41
C LEU A 32 3.35 -10.78 5.69
N ASN A 33 3.51 -11.02 4.39
CA ASN A 33 2.70 -11.99 3.67
C ASN A 33 2.92 -13.42 4.17
N ASN A 34 4.16 -13.80 4.47
CA ASN A 34 4.44 -15.10 5.09
C ASN A 34 3.73 -15.25 6.44
N PHE A 35 3.74 -14.19 7.26
CA PHE A 35 3.01 -14.13 8.51
C PHE A 35 1.48 -14.24 8.30
N ARG A 36 0.90 -13.46 7.38
CA ARG A 36 -0.53 -13.50 7.04
C ARG A 36 -0.96 -14.89 6.58
N ARG A 37 -0.15 -15.59 5.78
CA ARG A 37 -0.39 -16.97 5.35
C ARG A 37 -0.48 -17.93 6.53
N LEU A 38 0.46 -17.86 7.47
CA LEU A 38 0.43 -18.70 8.67
C LEU A 38 -0.83 -18.43 9.48
N ARG A 39 -1.15 -17.15 9.69
CA ARG A 39 -2.35 -16.73 10.43
C ARG A 39 -3.64 -17.11 9.74
N ALA A 40 -3.73 -17.06 8.42
CA ALA A 40 -4.91 -17.50 7.68
C ALA A 40 -5.23 -18.98 7.96
N ASN A 41 -4.21 -19.83 8.04
CA ASN A 41 -4.37 -21.25 8.35
C ASN A 41 -4.73 -21.52 9.82
N GLU A 42 -4.09 -20.79 10.75
CA GLU A 42 -4.33 -20.91 12.20
C GLU A 42 -5.73 -20.40 12.58
N LEU A 43 -6.08 -19.21 12.10
CA LEU A 43 -7.33 -18.51 12.42
C LEU A 43 -8.52 -18.95 11.55
N LYS A 44 -8.28 -19.81 10.56
CA LYS A 44 -9.27 -20.21 9.55
C LYS A 44 -9.85 -18.99 8.83
N ALA A 45 -8.98 -18.09 8.37
CA ALA A 45 -9.40 -16.90 7.62
C ALA A 45 -9.66 -17.25 6.16
N SER A 46 -10.90 -17.09 5.72
CA SER A 46 -11.36 -17.48 4.39
C SER A 46 -11.12 -16.42 3.30
N ASN A 47 -10.84 -15.17 3.68
CA ASN A 47 -10.75 -14.03 2.79
C ASN A 47 -9.47 -13.18 2.99
N MET A 48 -8.44 -13.74 3.64
CA MET A 48 -7.20 -13.02 3.92
C MET A 48 -6.46 -12.64 2.62
N GLN A 49 -6.37 -11.36 2.30
CA GLN A 49 -5.71 -10.90 1.08
C GLN A 49 -4.19 -10.79 1.22
N LYS A 50 -3.47 -10.88 0.09
CA LYS A 50 -2.03 -10.62 0.00
C LYS A 50 -1.75 -9.11 -0.01
N LEU A 51 -0.74 -8.68 0.74
CA LEU A 51 -0.26 -7.29 0.76
C LEU A 51 0.73 -7.02 -0.37
N TYR A 52 0.66 -5.84 -0.96
CA TYR A 52 1.62 -5.34 -1.93
C TYR A 52 2.20 -4.00 -1.47
N TRP A 53 3.49 -3.80 -1.75
CA TRP A 53 4.12 -2.50 -1.58
C TRP A 53 3.51 -1.50 -2.56
N ASP A 54 3.17 -0.32 -2.07
CA ASP A 54 2.53 0.73 -2.87
C ASP A 54 3.19 2.10 -2.63
N GLU A 55 3.66 2.70 -3.71
CA GLU A 55 4.37 3.98 -3.67
C GLU A 55 3.46 5.15 -3.29
N MET A 56 2.16 5.08 -3.61
CA MET A 56 1.18 6.07 -3.19
C MET A 56 0.97 6.03 -1.68
N PHE A 57 0.91 4.83 -1.09
CA PHE A 57 0.83 4.66 0.36
C PHE A 57 2.12 5.11 1.06
N ARG A 58 3.28 4.91 0.44
CA ARG A 58 4.57 5.44 0.94
C ARG A 58 4.54 6.97 0.98
N ASN A 59 4.05 7.62 -0.06
CA ASN A 59 3.94 9.09 -0.11
C ASN A 59 2.94 9.61 0.93
N LEU A 60 1.83 8.90 1.13
CA LEU A 60 0.88 9.21 2.21
C LEU A 60 1.51 9.04 3.59
N ALA A 61 2.33 8.01 3.79
CA ALA A 61 3.10 7.80 5.02
C ALA A 61 4.06 8.98 5.28
N LEU A 62 4.75 9.46 4.23
CA LEU A 62 5.64 10.63 4.31
C LEU A 62 4.88 11.90 4.72
N GLN A 63 3.69 12.14 4.17
CA GLN A 63 2.87 13.28 4.58
C GLN A 63 2.48 13.18 6.06
N LYS A 64 1.97 12.01 6.48
CA LYS A 64 1.56 11.77 7.87
C LYS A 64 2.70 11.84 8.88
N VAL A 65 3.91 11.39 8.52
CA VAL A 65 5.06 11.48 9.44
C VAL A 65 5.51 12.92 9.63
N ILE A 66 5.38 13.77 8.61
CA ILE A 66 5.65 15.21 8.71
C ILE A 66 4.64 15.86 9.66
N GLU A 67 3.34 15.57 9.49
CA GLU A 67 2.28 16.05 10.40
C GLU A 67 2.52 15.60 11.85
N LEU A 68 2.91 14.33 12.05
CA LEU A 68 3.22 13.79 13.37
C LEU A 68 4.42 14.49 14.01
N VAL A 69 5.50 14.70 13.28
CA VAL A 69 6.75 15.29 13.81
C VAL A 69 6.64 16.79 14.03
N GLU A 70 6.10 17.52 13.06
CA GLU A 70 6.12 18.98 13.04
C GLU A 70 4.87 19.57 13.71
N GLN A 71 3.71 18.98 13.47
CA GLN A 71 2.42 19.50 13.94
C GLN A 71 1.91 18.77 15.19
N ARG A 72 2.55 17.65 15.59
CA ARG A 72 2.14 16.80 16.72
C ARG A 72 0.72 16.28 16.60
N VAL A 73 0.28 16.02 15.36
CA VAL A 73 -1.03 15.41 15.08
C VAL A 73 -0.85 13.90 15.06
N GLU A 74 -1.57 13.18 15.92
CA GLU A 74 -1.56 11.71 15.89
C GLU A 74 -2.22 11.21 14.60
N PRO A 75 -1.58 10.30 13.85
CA PRO A 75 -2.18 9.75 12.65
C PRO A 75 -3.34 8.81 12.98
N ASP A 76 -4.26 8.67 12.03
CA ASP A 76 -5.44 7.80 12.18
C ASP A 76 -5.05 6.34 12.38
N LYS A 77 -5.38 5.81 13.55
CA LYS A 77 -5.06 4.45 14.00
C LYS A 77 -5.80 3.37 13.20
N SER A 78 -6.85 3.72 12.46
CA SER A 78 -7.58 2.77 11.61
C SER A 78 -6.77 2.28 10.40
N THR A 79 -5.79 3.06 9.96
CA THR A 79 -5.00 2.81 8.74
C THR A 79 -3.49 2.93 8.97
N THR A 80 -3.06 3.43 10.12
CA THR A 80 -1.64 3.72 10.36
C THR A 80 -1.08 3.03 11.57
N PHE A 81 0.17 2.58 11.42
CA PHE A 81 1.02 2.15 12.51
C PHE A 81 2.29 2.99 12.49
N TRP A 82 2.75 3.42 13.66
CA TRP A 82 4.06 4.05 13.78
C TRP A 82 4.75 3.60 15.06
N MET A 83 6.08 3.66 15.01
CA MET A 83 6.95 3.39 16.15
C MET A 83 8.14 4.33 16.13
N GLU A 84 8.65 4.61 17.31
CA GLU A 84 9.91 5.31 17.51
C GLU A 84 10.99 4.29 17.83
N THR A 85 12.13 4.39 17.16
CA THR A 85 13.29 3.52 17.37
C THR A 85 14.57 4.35 17.38
N GLU A 86 15.65 3.77 17.89
CA GLU A 86 16.94 4.43 17.92
C GLU A 86 17.53 4.56 16.51
N VAL A 87 18.36 5.58 16.32
CA VAL A 87 19.11 5.78 15.08
C VAL A 87 20.22 4.73 15.01
N GLY A 88 19.88 3.54 14.54
CA GLY A 88 20.75 2.37 14.53
C GLY A 88 20.81 1.64 13.18
N ASP A 89 21.01 0.32 13.22
CA ASP A 89 21.03 -0.57 12.06
C ASP A 89 19.64 -0.67 11.41
N PRO A 90 19.49 -0.35 10.10
CA PRO A 90 18.24 -0.53 9.37
C PRO A 90 17.65 -1.94 9.45
N SER A 91 18.49 -2.97 9.49
CA SER A 91 18.05 -4.37 9.56
C SER A 91 17.33 -4.64 10.87
N ARG A 92 17.90 -4.17 11.98
CA ARG A 92 17.29 -4.27 13.30
C ARG A 92 15.96 -3.53 13.38
N ARG A 93 15.82 -2.37 12.70
CA ARG A 93 14.54 -1.64 12.65
C ARG A 93 13.46 -2.40 11.89
N ALA A 94 13.83 -3.02 10.77
CA ALA A 94 12.92 -3.89 10.01
C ALA A 94 12.42 -5.05 10.90
N GLU A 95 13.32 -5.67 11.67
CA GLU A 95 12.97 -6.71 12.64
C GLU A 95 12.07 -6.19 13.76
N GLU A 96 12.37 -5.03 14.34
CA GLU A 96 11.55 -4.42 15.40
C GLU A 96 10.14 -4.07 14.88
N LEU A 97 10.02 -3.54 13.66
CA LEU A 97 8.75 -3.28 13.00
C LEU A 97 7.97 -4.57 12.78
N LEU A 98 8.62 -5.58 12.20
CA LEU A 98 7.97 -6.87 11.96
C LEU A 98 7.55 -7.51 13.27
N PHE A 99 8.39 -7.44 14.29
CA PHE A 99 8.05 -7.91 15.63
C PHE A 99 6.84 -7.15 16.18
N ALA A 100 6.78 -5.83 16.07
CA ALA A 100 5.62 -5.05 16.54
C ALA A 100 4.32 -5.44 15.80
N LEU A 101 4.38 -5.66 14.48
CA LEU A 101 3.24 -6.05 13.66
C LEU A 101 2.82 -7.52 13.86
N THR A 102 3.75 -8.41 14.18
CA THR A 102 3.49 -9.86 14.27
C THR A 102 3.38 -10.38 15.69
N ARG A 103 3.78 -9.58 16.70
CA ARG A 103 3.69 -9.96 18.10
C ARG A 103 2.24 -10.26 18.42
N SER A 104 1.99 -11.55 18.66
CA SER A 104 0.68 -12.07 19.01
C SER A 104 0.18 -11.37 20.26
N SER A 105 -0.71 -10.40 20.11
CA SER A 105 -1.67 -10.17 21.18
C SER A 105 -2.56 -11.38 21.16
N MET A 106 -2.59 -12.14 22.25
CA MET A 106 -3.41 -13.36 22.48
C MET A 106 -4.92 -13.08 22.40
N HIS A 107 -5.38 -12.43 21.33
CA HIS A 107 -6.77 -12.15 21.07
C HIS A 107 -7.24 -13.07 19.96
N ASP A 108 -8.02 -14.07 20.38
CA ASP A 108 -8.83 -14.93 19.50
C ASP A 108 -10.06 -14.19 18.92
N SER A 109 -10.24 -12.91 19.27
CA SER A 109 -11.31 -12.07 18.71
C SER A 109 -10.95 -11.65 17.30
N ASP A 110 -11.81 -12.00 16.37
CA ASP A 110 -11.80 -11.50 14.99
C ASP A 110 -12.53 -10.15 14.85
N VAL A 111 -13.13 -9.62 15.94
CA VAL A 111 -13.84 -8.34 15.94
C VAL A 111 -12.99 -7.24 16.59
N VAL A 112 -12.92 -6.09 15.92
CA VAL A 112 -12.28 -4.88 16.43
C VAL A 112 -13.16 -4.20 17.46
N ASN A 113 -12.58 -3.80 18.58
CA ASN A 113 -13.23 -3.02 19.63
C ASN A 113 -12.36 -1.82 20.02
N ASN A 114 -12.85 -0.98 20.94
CA ASN A 114 -12.12 0.21 21.38
C ASN A 114 -10.70 -0.08 21.91
N ASP A 115 -10.49 -1.24 22.54
CA ASP A 115 -9.19 -1.62 23.12
C ASP A 115 -8.20 -2.19 22.10
N THR A 116 -8.70 -2.60 20.94
CA THR A 116 -7.94 -3.27 19.89
C THR A 116 -7.82 -2.45 18.61
N LEU A 117 -8.61 -1.38 18.45
CA LEU A 117 -8.47 -0.41 17.38
C LEU A 117 -7.05 0.20 17.40
N GLY A 118 -6.38 0.21 16.25
CA GLY A 118 -5.02 0.71 16.16
C GLY A 118 -3.92 -0.22 16.63
N ARG A 119 -4.25 -1.44 17.07
CA ARG A 119 -3.21 -2.41 17.39
C ARG A 119 -2.46 -2.80 16.11
N PRO A 120 -1.12 -2.83 16.13
CA PRO A 120 -0.32 -3.11 14.94
C PRO A 120 -0.65 -4.49 14.34
N TYR A 121 -0.91 -5.47 15.22
CA TYR A 121 -1.36 -6.81 14.84
C TYR A 121 -2.64 -6.79 14.01
N ASN A 122 -3.66 -6.02 14.41
CA ASN A 122 -4.93 -5.96 13.72
C ASN A 122 -4.80 -5.38 12.30
N LEU A 123 -3.95 -4.36 12.13
CA LEU A 123 -3.62 -3.82 10.81
C LEU A 123 -2.90 -4.87 9.95
N ALA A 124 -1.98 -5.63 10.55
CA ALA A 124 -1.21 -6.65 9.86
C ALA A 124 -2.04 -7.85 9.39
N ILE A 125 -3.15 -8.17 10.08
CA ILE A 125 -4.06 -9.28 9.72
C ILE A 125 -5.41 -8.82 9.15
N ASN A 126 -5.62 -7.53 8.92
CA ASN A 126 -6.84 -7.04 8.29
C ASN A 126 -6.97 -7.64 6.88
N HIS A 127 -8.04 -8.39 6.62
CA HIS A 127 -8.30 -9.03 5.33
C HIS A 127 -8.52 -8.01 4.20
N ASP A 128 -9.02 -6.82 4.50
CA ASP A 128 -9.26 -5.76 3.51
C ASP A 128 -8.01 -4.94 3.17
N ALA A 129 -6.95 -5.05 3.97
CA ALA A 129 -5.69 -4.42 3.66
C ALA A 129 -4.96 -5.21 2.56
N ILE A 130 -4.78 -4.59 1.39
CA ILE A 130 -4.04 -5.15 0.24
C ILE A 130 -2.82 -4.31 -0.13
N ARG A 131 -2.71 -3.07 0.35
CA ARG A 131 -1.55 -2.19 0.10
C ARG A 131 -0.89 -1.75 1.40
N ILE A 132 0.42 -1.60 1.35
CA ILE A 132 1.23 -1.05 2.43
C ILE A 132 2.29 -0.10 1.87
N GLY A 133 2.53 1.00 2.58
CA GLY A 133 3.65 1.90 2.31
C GLY A 133 4.21 2.46 3.61
N CYS A 134 5.53 2.47 3.75
CA CYS A 134 6.22 2.88 4.98
C CYS A 134 7.29 3.94 4.71
N VAL A 135 7.56 4.77 5.71
CA VAL A 135 8.60 5.81 5.67
C VAL A 135 9.37 5.85 6.98
N GLU A 136 10.64 6.25 6.89
CA GLU A 136 11.49 6.58 8.02
C GLU A 136 11.72 8.10 8.06
N LYS A 137 11.58 8.73 9.23
CA LYS A 137 11.90 10.16 9.43
C LYS A 137 12.70 10.37 10.71
N LEU A 138 13.85 11.01 10.57
CA LEU A 138 14.70 11.38 11.71
C LEU A 138 14.13 12.58 12.46
N THR A 139 14.04 12.46 13.78
CA THR A 139 13.61 13.52 14.70
C THR A 139 14.81 14.18 15.36
N VAL A 140 15.32 15.24 14.73
CA VAL A 140 16.52 15.96 15.20
C VAL A 140 16.27 16.83 16.45
N HIS A 141 15.01 17.09 16.79
CA HIS A 141 14.65 17.93 17.93
C HIS A 141 14.69 17.18 19.28
N ARG A 142 14.89 15.87 19.28
CA ARG A 142 15.03 15.05 20.50
C ARG A 142 16.49 14.78 20.83
N LYS A 143 16.80 14.61 22.12
CA LYS A 143 18.11 14.18 22.62
C LYS A 143 17.92 12.95 23.51
N PRO A 144 18.37 11.75 23.08
CA PRO A 144 19.02 11.44 21.80
C PRO A 144 18.07 11.60 20.59
N PRO A 145 18.60 11.77 19.36
CA PRO A 145 17.77 11.76 18.16
C PRO A 145 17.10 10.39 18.01
N ALA A 146 15.87 10.38 17.51
CA ALA A 146 15.12 9.16 17.29
C ALA A 146 14.60 9.07 15.85
N LEU A 147 14.40 7.86 15.36
CA LEU A 147 13.82 7.60 14.04
C LEU A 147 12.36 7.18 14.22
N ILE A 148 11.46 7.86 13.51
CA ILE A 148 10.06 7.43 13.42
C ILE A 148 9.91 6.58 12.17
N VAL A 149 9.40 5.37 12.35
CA VAL A 149 8.91 4.51 11.27
C VAL A 149 7.40 4.64 11.25
N LEU A 150 6.81 5.02 10.11
CA LEU A 150 5.36 5.11 9.94
C LEU A 150 4.94 4.31 8.70
N CYS A 151 3.98 3.41 8.87
CA CYS A 151 3.37 2.61 7.82
C CYS A 151 1.88 2.95 7.67
N VAL A 152 1.40 2.98 6.44
CA VAL A 152 -0.01 3.13 6.09
C VAL A 152 -0.49 1.85 5.39
N PHE A 153 -1.65 1.36 5.81
CA PHE A 153 -2.35 0.19 5.29
C PHE A 153 -3.67 0.63 4.64
N GLY A 154 -4.11 -0.08 3.61
CA GLY A 154 -5.42 0.16 3.00
C GLY A 154 -5.75 -0.82 1.87
N PRO A 155 -6.84 -0.56 1.12
CA PRO A 155 -7.59 0.70 1.05
C PRO A 155 -8.57 0.95 2.21
N SER A 156 -9.06 -0.10 2.87
CA SER A 156 -10.11 0.06 3.88
C SER A 156 -9.53 0.33 5.27
N PRO A 157 -10.02 1.36 5.97
CA PRO A 157 -9.70 1.57 7.39
C PRO A 157 -10.31 0.44 8.24
N LEU A 158 -9.67 0.15 9.38
CA LEU A 158 -10.30 -0.64 10.44
C LEU A 158 -11.35 0.20 11.16
N LEU A 159 -12.62 -0.20 11.10
CA LEU A 159 -13.68 0.44 11.88
C LEU A 159 -13.97 -0.34 13.17
N LEU A 160 -14.69 0.29 14.09
CA LEU A 160 -15.19 -0.40 15.28
C LEU A 160 -16.24 -1.43 14.88
N ASP A 161 -16.23 -2.57 15.57
CA ASP A 161 -17.10 -3.72 15.34
C ASP A 161 -16.90 -4.43 13.98
N ASP A 162 -15.94 -3.98 13.16
CA ASP A 162 -15.53 -4.67 11.95
C ASP A 162 -14.81 -5.98 12.28
N ARG A 163 -14.99 -6.95 11.39
CA ARG A 163 -14.23 -8.20 11.41
C ARG A 163 -12.90 -8.02 10.71
N LEU A 164 -11.83 -8.45 11.36
CA LEU A 164 -10.49 -8.53 10.77
C LEU A 164 -10.43 -9.52 9.61
N PHE A 165 -11.28 -10.55 9.61
CA PHE A 165 -11.40 -11.56 8.56
C PHE A 165 -12.70 -12.37 8.71
N SER A 166 -13.13 -13.05 7.65
CA SER A 166 -14.21 -14.04 7.68
C SER A 166 -13.67 -15.41 8.09
N ARG A 167 -14.35 -16.09 9.02
CA ARG A 167 -14.01 -17.47 9.40
C ARG A 167 -14.54 -18.47 8.38
N GLY A 168 -13.69 -19.38 7.91
CA GLY A 168 -14.05 -20.43 6.97
C GLY A 168 -12.84 -21.23 6.50
N SER A 169 -13.03 -22.08 5.50
CA SER A 169 -11.89 -22.68 4.80
C SER A 169 -11.04 -21.58 4.15
N VAL A 170 -9.73 -21.71 4.25
CA VAL A 170 -8.79 -20.75 3.66
C VAL A 170 -9.12 -20.51 2.19
N CYS A 171 -9.17 -19.24 1.79
CA CYS A 171 -9.54 -18.76 0.45
C CYS A 171 -10.96 -19.08 -0.04
N SER A 172 -11.89 -19.60 0.76
CA SER A 172 -13.24 -19.88 0.26
C SER A 172 -14.09 -18.64 0.03
N GLU A 173 -13.68 -17.50 0.58
CA GLU A 173 -14.38 -16.21 0.43
C GLU A 173 -13.45 -15.15 -0.15
N CYS A 174 -12.55 -15.54 -1.06
CA CYS A 174 -11.74 -14.57 -1.79
C CYS A 174 -12.63 -13.62 -2.62
N PRO A 175 -12.32 -12.30 -2.65
CA PRO A 175 -13.04 -11.36 -3.49
C PRO A 175 -13.09 -11.80 -4.97
N PRO A 176 -14.16 -11.46 -5.72
CA PRO A 176 -14.40 -11.98 -7.08
C PRO A 176 -13.26 -11.77 -8.09
N GLU A 177 -12.41 -10.77 -7.87
CA GLU A 177 -11.28 -10.43 -8.74
C GLU A 177 -9.94 -11.02 -8.30
N THR A 178 -9.95 -11.87 -7.27
CA THR A 178 -8.76 -12.47 -6.67
C THR A 178 -8.87 -13.99 -6.69
N GLY A 179 -7.75 -14.70 -6.63
CA GLY A 179 -7.73 -16.15 -6.47
C GLY A 179 -6.78 -16.58 -5.38
N CYS A 180 -6.83 -17.87 -5.02
CA CYS A 180 -6.03 -18.38 -3.92
C CYS A 180 -4.61 -18.69 -4.37
N GLU A 181 -3.63 -18.02 -3.78
CA GLU A 181 -2.22 -18.37 -3.90
C GLU A 181 -1.61 -18.47 -2.50
N ASN A 182 -1.01 -19.62 -2.16
CA ASN A 182 -0.33 -19.81 -0.88
C ASN A 182 -1.18 -19.44 0.35
N SER A 183 -2.45 -19.83 0.37
CA SER A 183 -3.41 -19.52 1.45
C SER A 183 -3.79 -18.04 1.60
N LEU A 184 -3.52 -17.21 0.59
CA LEU A 184 -3.94 -15.81 0.54
C LEU A 184 -4.72 -15.54 -0.75
N CYS A 185 -5.65 -14.60 -0.68
CA CYS A 185 -6.33 -14.07 -1.86
C CYS A 185 -5.39 -13.08 -2.59
N ASP A 186 -5.03 -13.40 -3.82
CA ASP A 186 -4.09 -12.65 -4.66
C ASP A 186 -4.80 -12.12 -5.90
N GLU A 187 -4.74 -10.80 -6.13
CA GLU A 187 -5.34 -10.11 -7.28
C GLU A 187 -4.68 -10.46 -8.63
N ARG A 188 -3.43 -10.95 -8.61
CA ARG A 188 -2.67 -11.38 -9.79
C ARG A 188 -3.01 -12.80 -10.20
N THR A 189 -3.39 -13.62 -9.23
CA THR A 189 -3.87 -14.98 -9.43
C THR A 189 -5.36 -14.94 -9.68
N ARG A 190 -5.84 -14.21 -10.70
CA ARG A 190 -7.26 -14.27 -11.05
C ARG A 190 -7.61 -15.75 -11.27
N PRO A 191 -8.62 -16.33 -10.59
CA PRO A 191 -9.20 -17.56 -11.08
C PRO A 191 -9.66 -17.18 -12.48
N GLY A 192 -9.12 -17.85 -13.50
CA GLY A 192 -9.42 -17.52 -14.87
C GLY A 192 -10.93 -17.42 -15.00
N LEU A 193 -11.45 -16.18 -15.02
CA LEU A 193 -12.72 -15.91 -15.65
C LEU A 193 -12.57 -16.63 -16.98
N PRO A 194 -13.45 -17.59 -17.34
CA PRO A 194 -13.45 -18.09 -18.71
C PRO A 194 -13.38 -16.84 -19.57
N ALA A 195 -12.39 -16.78 -20.46
CA ALA A 195 -12.10 -15.57 -21.20
C ALA A 195 -13.45 -15.02 -21.71
N ILE A 196 -13.69 -13.71 -21.63
CA ILE A 196 -15.00 -13.14 -22.03
C ILE A 196 -15.41 -13.59 -23.46
N SER A 197 -14.44 -14.02 -24.27
CA SER A 197 -14.64 -14.75 -25.53
C SER A 197 -15.49 -16.03 -25.43
N ASP A 198 -15.41 -16.79 -24.34
CA ASP A 198 -16.22 -17.98 -24.07
C ASP A 198 -17.61 -17.64 -23.53
N LEU A 199 -17.75 -16.54 -22.76
CA LEU A 199 -19.04 -16.09 -22.23
C LEU A 199 -19.88 -15.34 -23.28
N LEU A 200 -19.24 -14.69 -24.26
CA LEU A 200 -19.90 -14.00 -25.36
C LEU A 200 -19.89 -14.80 -26.67
N GLY A 201 -19.18 -15.93 -26.75
CA GLY A 201 -19.04 -16.71 -28.00
C GLY A 201 -18.43 -15.90 -29.15
N VAL A 202 -17.86 -14.72 -28.89
CA VAL A 202 -17.24 -13.88 -29.90
C VAL A 202 -15.75 -14.14 -29.85
N THR A 203 -15.30 -15.11 -30.64
CA THR A 203 -13.89 -15.17 -31.03
C THR A 203 -13.61 -13.91 -31.86
N MET A 204 -13.06 -12.87 -31.24
CA MET A 204 -12.59 -11.71 -31.98
C MET A 204 -11.38 -12.16 -32.82
N SER A 205 -11.69 -12.51 -34.07
CA SER A 205 -10.71 -12.75 -35.11
C SER A 205 -9.73 -11.59 -35.16
N ARG A 206 -8.44 -11.93 -35.28
CA ARG A 206 -7.28 -11.03 -35.37
C ARG A 206 -7.43 -9.93 -36.44
N ASN A 207 -8.39 -10.09 -37.35
CA ASN A 207 -8.73 -9.12 -38.39
C ASN A 207 -9.52 -7.88 -37.86
N SER A 208 -10.08 -7.93 -36.65
CA SER A 208 -10.93 -6.85 -36.13
C SER A 208 -10.13 -5.63 -35.66
N PHE A 209 -8.90 -5.83 -35.17
CA PHE A 209 -8.00 -4.73 -34.77
C PHE A 209 -7.56 -3.87 -35.95
N VAL A 210 -7.36 -4.49 -37.13
CA VAL A 210 -7.04 -3.77 -38.36
C VAL A 210 -8.20 -2.87 -38.78
N PHE A 211 -9.44 -3.34 -38.63
CA PHE A 211 -10.62 -2.59 -39.04
C PHE A 211 -10.84 -1.35 -38.16
N VAL A 212 -10.73 -1.47 -36.83
CA VAL A 212 -10.88 -0.33 -35.91
C VAL A 212 -9.76 0.69 -36.12
N GLY A 213 -8.52 0.23 -36.32
CA GLY A 213 -7.39 1.10 -36.64
C GLY A 213 -7.58 1.87 -37.95
N CYS A 214 -8.07 1.22 -39.00
CA CYS A 214 -8.37 1.86 -40.28
C CYS A 214 -9.49 2.92 -40.14
N VAL A 215 -10.57 2.63 -39.41
CA VAL A 215 -11.68 3.58 -39.24
C VAL A 215 -11.22 4.82 -38.47
N LEU A 216 -10.48 4.64 -37.36
CA LEU A 216 -9.93 5.77 -36.60
C LEU A 216 -8.92 6.58 -37.41
N GLY A 217 -8.07 5.92 -38.21
CA GLY A 217 -7.12 6.59 -39.10
C GLY A 217 -7.81 7.45 -40.16
N VAL A 218 -8.88 6.95 -40.79
CA VAL A 218 -9.66 7.71 -41.78
C VAL A 218 -10.33 8.94 -41.15
N ILE A 219 -10.87 8.80 -39.94
CA ILE A 219 -11.50 9.92 -39.21
C ILE A 219 -10.47 11.01 -38.90
N VAL A 220 -9.29 10.64 -38.37
CA VAL A 220 -8.22 11.60 -38.06
C VAL A 220 -7.73 12.31 -39.33
N LEU A 221 -7.57 11.58 -40.43
CA LEU A 221 -7.16 12.15 -41.72
C LEU A 221 -8.21 13.14 -42.26
N ALA A 222 -9.49 12.80 -42.18
CA ALA A 222 -10.57 13.69 -42.60
C ALA A 222 -10.59 14.98 -41.78
N ILE A 223 -10.39 14.90 -40.46
CA ILE A 223 -10.31 16.08 -39.58
C ILE A 223 -9.11 16.96 -39.99
N LEU A 224 -7.94 16.38 -40.26
CA LEU A 224 -6.75 17.11 -40.72
C LEU A 224 -6.98 17.86 -42.05
N ILE A 225 -7.66 17.22 -43.01
CA ILE A 225 -7.98 17.84 -44.30
C ILE A 225 -8.89 19.06 -44.12
N VAL A 226 -9.90 18.96 -43.25
CA VAL A 226 -10.79 20.09 -42.94
C VAL A 226 -10.03 21.25 -42.32
N PHE A 227 -9.12 20.98 -41.36
CA PHE A 227 -8.28 22.02 -40.77
C PHE A 227 -7.38 22.72 -41.79
N LEU A 228 -6.78 21.97 -42.72
CA LEU A 228 -5.95 22.56 -43.78
C LEU A 228 -6.77 23.42 -44.74
N MET A 229 -7.96 22.97 -45.14
CA MET A 229 -8.87 23.75 -45.99
C MET A 229 -9.23 25.10 -45.35
N VAL A 230 -9.53 25.11 -44.05
CA VAL A 230 -9.84 26.34 -43.32
C VAL A 230 -8.61 27.27 -43.26
N TYR A 231 -7.42 26.72 -43.01
CA TYR A 231 -6.19 27.50 -42.91
C TYR A 231 -5.81 28.23 -44.22
N PHE A 232 -6.07 27.62 -45.39
CA PHE A 232 -5.75 28.23 -46.69
C PHE A 232 -6.80 29.20 -47.22
N TYR A 233 -8.03 29.19 -46.68
CA TYR A 233 -9.11 30.08 -47.09
C TYR A 233 -9.20 31.39 -46.27
N LEU A 234 -8.45 31.47 -45.17
CA LEU A 234 -8.27 32.66 -44.33
C LEU A 234 -7.01 33.42 -44.74
#